data_AF-A0A6N3X7W1-F1
#
_entry.id   AF-A0A6N3X7W1-F1
#
_cell.length_a   1.000
_cell.length_b   1.000
_cell.length_c   1.000
_cell.angle_alpha   90.00
_cell.angle_beta   90.00
_cell.angle_gamma   90.00
#
_symmetry.space_group_name_H-M   'P 1'
#
loop_
_entity.id
_entity.type
_entity.pdbx_description
1 polymer ?
#
loop_
_entity_poly.entity_id
_entity_poly.type
_entity_poly.pdbx_seq_one_letter_code
_entity_poly.pdbx_strand_id
1 'polypeptide(L)'
;RLEQMVTDYLAPILHTPRPIQALILGCTHYPIIRPLLQRLLPWPAPLLDPALPAVRALQQMVQTTGLAACQPRSSMRFCCTGQTTHFATAVSSWLRQPVQVEQVRLQSVLLSH
;
A
#
# COMPACT_ATOMS: atom_id res chain seq x y z
N ARG A 1 15.95 -15.60 3.62
CA ARG A 1 15.56 -15.69 2.19
C ARG A 1 15.06 -14.36 1.64
N LEU A 2 14.02 -13.73 2.22
CA LEU A 2 13.51 -12.43 1.76
C LEU A 2 14.58 -11.33 1.76
N GLU A 3 15.35 -11.21 2.85
CA GLU A 3 16.42 -10.22 2.95
C GLU A 3 17.42 -10.33 1.80
N GLN A 4 17.93 -11.53 1.51
CA GLN A 4 18.82 -11.76 0.36
C GLN A 4 18.19 -11.34 -0.96
N MET A 5 16.94 -11.72 -1.22
CA MET A 5 16.24 -11.35 -2.47
C MET A 5 16.09 -9.84 -2.61
N VAL A 6 15.81 -9.14 -1.51
CA VAL A 6 15.70 -7.67 -1.50
C VAL A 6 17.08 -7.03 -1.69
N THR A 7 18.13 -7.56 -1.04
CA THR A 7 19.51 -7.09 -1.22
C THR A 7 19.96 -7.22 -2.67
N ASP A 8 19.74 -8.39 -3.30
CA ASP A 8 20.11 -8.64 -4.69
C ASP A 8 19.36 -7.69 -5.63
N TYR A 9 18.06 -7.49 -5.38
CA TYR A 9 17.23 -6.57 -6.17
C TYR A 9 17.67 -5.10 -6.02
N LEU A 10 18.10 -4.71 -4.82
CA LEU A 10 18.58 -3.36 -4.53
C LEU A 10 20.05 -3.14 -4.87
N ALA A 11 20.80 -4.16 -5.31
CA ALA A 11 22.22 -4.06 -5.61
C ALA A 11 22.61 -2.85 -6.50
N PRO A 12 21.85 -2.47 -7.55
CA PRO A 12 22.16 -1.27 -8.34
C PRO A 12 22.08 0.04 -7.54
N ILE A 13 21.19 0.09 -6.54
CA ILE A 13 20.99 1.23 -5.65
C ILE A 13 22.03 1.20 -4.52
N LEU A 14 22.35 0.03 -3.98
CA LEU A 14 23.31 -0.12 -2.89
C LEU A 14 24.76 0.16 -3.33
N HIS A 15 25.09 -0.15 -4.59
CA HIS A 15 26.44 0.01 -5.15
C HIS A 15 26.62 1.25 -6.04
N THR A 16 25.62 2.14 -6.14
CA THR A 16 25.81 3.39 -6.89
C THR A 16 26.83 4.30 -6.18
N PRO A 17 27.77 4.92 -6.90
CA PRO A 17 28.75 5.84 -6.31
C PRO A 17 28.12 7.14 -5.79
N ARG A 18 26.89 7.48 -6.23
CA ARG A 18 26.11 8.59 -5.68
C ARG A 18 24.98 8.06 -4.82
N PRO A 19 24.89 8.43 -3.53
CA PRO A 19 23.78 8.01 -2.69
C PRO A 19 22.48 8.63 -3.18
N ILE A 20 21.39 7.87 -3.15
CA ILE A 20 20.06 8.43 -3.42
C ILE A 20 19.63 9.30 -2.24
N GLN A 21 18.93 10.39 -2.54
CA GLN A 21 18.44 11.32 -1.52
C GLN A 21 17.10 10.90 -0.90
N ALA A 22 16.37 10.00 -1.56
CA ALA A 22 15.10 9.44 -1.09
C ALA A 22 14.77 8.16 -1.88
N LEU A 23 13.95 7.29 -1.30
CA LEU A 23 13.42 6.11 -1.99
C LEU A 23 11.89 6.13 -1.94
N ILE A 24 11.24 6.11 -3.10
CA ILE A 24 9.78 6.03 -3.21
C ILE A 24 9.36 4.57 -3.12
N LEU A 25 8.42 4.27 -2.23
CA LEU A 25 7.79 2.95 -2.09
C LEU A 25 6.73 2.76 -3.18
N GLY A 26 7.17 2.65 -4.43
CA GLY A 26 6.32 2.68 -5.63
C GLY A 26 5.38 1.48 -5.85
N CYS A 27 5.28 0.57 -4.88
CA CYS A 27 4.31 -0.52 -4.88
C CYS A 27 3.60 -0.54 -3.54
N THR A 28 2.29 -0.80 -3.54
CA THR A 28 1.43 -0.84 -2.35
C THR A 28 1.89 -1.84 -1.28
N HIS A 29 2.74 -2.81 -1.62
CA HIS A 29 3.28 -3.81 -0.70
C HIS A 29 4.57 -3.37 0.00
N TYR A 30 5.31 -2.41 -0.54
CA TYR A 30 6.62 -2.03 0.00
C TYR A 30 6.59 -1.41 1.41
N PRO A 31 5.53 -0.72 1.86
CA PRO A 31 5.41 -0.31 3.26
C PRO A 31 5.53 -1.47 4.26
N ILE A 32 5.13 -2.69 3.88
CA ILE A 32 5.22 -3.89 4.74
C ILE A 32 6.68 -4.22 5.06
N ILE A 33 7.58 -4.08 4.09
CA ILE A 33 9.02 -4.36 4.25
C ILE A 33 9.84 -3.12 4.62
N ARG A 34 9.20 -2.00 4.96
CA ARG A 34 9.88 -0.75 5.35
C ARG A 34 10.98 -0.96 6.40
N PRO A 35 10.79 -1.74 7.49
CA PRO A 35 11.85 -1.97 8.47
C PRO A 35 13.06 -2.70 7.89
N LEU A 36 12.86 -3.59 6.91
CA LEU A 36 13.94 -4.28 6.21
C LEU A 36 14.71 -3.30 5.32
N LEU A 37 14.00 -2.48 4.53
CA LEU A 37 14.61 -1.46 3.68
C LEU A 37 15.44 -0.46 4.50
N GLN A 38 14.95 -0.05 5.67
CA GLN A 38 15.69 0.85 6.58
C GLN A 38 17.00 0.24 7.10
N ARG A 39 17.08 -1.08 7.25
CA ARG A 39 18.32 -1.76 7.65
C ARG A 39 19.29 -1.93 6.49
N LEU A 40 18.77 -2.20 5.28
CA LEU A 40 19.58 -2.49 4.11
C LEU A 40 20.16 -1.24 3.46
N LEU A 41 19.47 -0.10 3.52
CA LEU A 41 19.96 1.16 2.95
C LEU A 41 21.07 1.74 3.84
N PRO A 42 22.30 1.92 3.31
CA PRO A 42 23.45 2.32 4.13
C PRO A 42 23.50 3.83 4.44
N TRP A 43 22.53 4.61 3.96
CA TRP A 43 22.42 6.06 4.19
C TRP A 43 21.04 6.42 4.75
N PRO A 44 20.88 7.57 5.43
CA PRO A 44 19.60 8.01 5.98
C PRO A 44 18.65 8.53 4.88
N ALA A 45 18.34 7.71 3.88
CA ALA A 45 17.34 8.08 2.89
C ALA A 45 15.94 8.01 3.50
N PRO A 46 15.14 9.09 3.39
CA PRO A 46 13.72 9.00 3.65
C PRO A 46 13.06 7.98 2.70
N LEU A 47 12.28 7.08 3.30
CA LEU A 47 11.38 6.19 2.58
C LEU A 47 10.02 6.88 2.44
N LEU A 48 9.63 7.17 1.21
CA LEU A 48 8.43 7.92 0.87
C LEU A 48 7.30 6.97 0.49
N ASP A 49 6.23 6.93 1.28
CA ASP A 49 5.01 6.18 0.99
C ASP A 49 4.04 7.05 0.16
N PRO A 50 3.75 6.69 -1.11
CA PRO A 50 2.80 7.42 -1.96
C PRO A 50 1.36 7.44 -1.44
N ALA A 51 0.96 6.51 -0.56
CA ALA A 51 -0.38 6.49 0.02
C ALA A 51 -0.65 7.75 0.86
N LEU A 52 0.36 8.30 1.53
CA LEU A 52 0.22 9.48 2.39
C LEU A 52 -0.17 10.76 1.62
N PRO A 53 0.57 11.18 0.56
CA PRO A 53 0.14 12.31 -0.26
C PRO A 53 -1.17 12.03 -1.01
N ALA A 54 -1.44 10.78 -1.42
CA ALA A 54 -2.71 10.41 -2.05
C ALA A 54 -3.91 10.65 -1.10
N VAL A 55 -3.79 10.27 0.17
CA VAL A 55 -4.83 10.54 1.19
C VAL A 55 -5.01 12.03 1.41
N ARG A 56 -3.92 12.82 1.49
CA ARG A 56 -4.03 14.28 1.64
C ARG A 56 -4.74 14.94 0.45
N ALA A 57 -4.40 14.53 -0.76
CA ALA A 57 -5.06 15.02 -1.98
C ALA A 57 -6.56 14.67 -2.00
N LEU A 58 -6.90 13.43 -1.60
CA LEU A 58 -8.29 13.00 -1.46
C LEU A 58 -9.03 13.83 -0.40
N GLN A 59 -8.43 14.10 0.75
CA GLN A 59 -9.02 14.94 1.80
C GLN A 59 -9.33 16.34 1.29
N GLN A 60 -8.38 16.97 0.59
CA GLN A 60 -8.60 18.29 -0.01
C GLN A 60 -9.74 18.26 -1.03
N MET A 61 -9.75 17.27 -1.93
CA MET A 61 -10.81 17.12 -2.94
C MET A 61 -12.19 16.97 -2.30
N VAL A 62 -12.32 16.11 -1.29
CA VAL A 62 -13.59 15.85 -0.61
C VAL A 62 -14.10 17.09 0.14
N GLN A 63 -13.19 17.89 0.72
CA GLN A 63 -13.53 19.15 1.38
C GLN A 63 -14.00 20.23 0.39
N THR A 64 -13.31 20.40 -0.74
CA THR A 64 -13.65 21.45 -1.72
C THR A 64 -14.90 21.13 -2.54
N THR A 65 -15.24 19.85 -2.69
CA THR A 65 -16.43 19.39 -3.43
C THR A 65 -17.69 19.29 -2.58
N GLY A 66 -17.59 19.55 -1.26
CA GLY A 66 -18.71 19.37 -0.34
C GLY A 66 -19.12 17.91 -0.12
N LEU A 67 -18.27 16.95 -0.51
CA LEU A 67 -18.50 15.50 -0.34
C LEU A 67 -18.03 14.98 1.02
N ALA A 68 -17.58 15.86 1.92
CA ALA A 68 -17.13 15.49 3.24
C ALA A 68 -18.26 14.81 4.03
N ALA A 69 -17.96 13.64 4.58
CA ALA A 69 -18.92 12.91 5.39
C ALA A 69 -19.27 13.71 6.66
N CYS A 70 -20.56 13.82 6.97
CA CYS A 70 -21.06 14.51 8.17
C CYS A 70 -20.86 13.69 9.46
N GLN A 71 -20.55 12.39 9.35
CA GLN A 71 -20.34 11.51 10.50
C GLN A 71 -18.93 10.89 10.47
N PRO A 72 -18.27 10.77 11.65
CA PRO A 72 -16.86 10.42 11.74
C PRO A 72 -16.53 8.93 11.47
N ARG A 73 -17.53 8.06 11.28
CA ARG A 73 -17.26 6.62 11.11
C ARG A 73 -18.41 5.88 10.40
N SER A 74 -18.17 5.47 9.15
CA SER A 74 -18.97 4.45 8.48
C SER A 74 -18.37 3.07 8.70
N SER A 75 -19.16 2.02 8.47
CA SER A 75 -18.64 0.66 8.39
C SER A 75 -17.70 0.51 7.18
N MET A 76 -16.58 -0.17 7.37
CA MET A 76 -15.65 -0.48 6.29
C MET A 76 -16.00 -1.86 5.72
N ARG A 77 -16.26 -1.91 4.40
CA ARG A 77 -16.49 -3.16 3.67
C ARG A 77 -15.24 -3.55 2.89
N PHE A 78 -14.78 -4.78 3.06
CA PHE A 78 -13.68 -5.35 2.26
C PHE A 78 -14.25 -6.38 1.30
N CYS A 79 -13.86 -6.28 0.03
CA CYS A 79 -14.29 -7.19 -1.02
C CYS A 79 -13.07 -7.71 -1.77
N CYS A 80 -13.09 -8.97 -2.23
CA CYS A 80 -12.07 -9.50 -3.13
C CYS A 80 -12.69 -10.43 -4.18
N THR A 81 -12.05 -10.53 -5.35
CA THR A 81 -12.43 -11.48 -6.41
C THR A 81 -11.83 -12.87 -6.22
N GLY A 82 -10.76 -12.97 -5.44
CA GLY A 82 -10.05 -14.21 -5.14
C GLY A 82 -10.53 -14.90 -3.86
N GLN A 83 -9.61 -15.61 -3.20
CA GLN A 83 -9.87 -16.34 -1.96
C GLN A 83 -10.00 -15.38 -0.77
N THR A 84 -11.21 -15.31 -0.20
CA THR A 84 -11.54 -14.41 0.91
C THR A 84 -10.74 -14.71 2.17
N THR A 85 -10.49 -15.98 2.48
CA THR A 85 -9.74 -16.38 3.69
C THR A 85 -8.31 -15.86 3.67
N HIS A 86 -7.58 -16.06 2.56
CA HIS A 86 -6.21 -15.56 2.43
C HIS A 86 -6.14 -14.03 2.48
N PHE A 87 -7.07 -13.36 1.81
CA PHE A 87 -7.15 -11.90 1.82
C PHE A 87 -7.45 -11.37 3.22
N ALA A 88 -8.41 -11.98 3.93
CA ALA A 88 -8.75 -11.61 5.31
C ALA A 88 -7.54 -11.77 6.24
N THR A 89 -6.83 -12.89 6.17
CA THR A 89 -5.62 -13.12 6.98
C THR A 89 -4.56 -12.03 6.74
N ALA A 90 -4.28 -11.71 5.48
CA ALA A 90 -3.28 -10.70 5.14
C ALA A 90 -3.69 -9.30 5.62
N VAL A 91 -4.90 -8.85 5.29
CA VAL A 91 -5.38 -7.51 5.63
C VAL A 91 -5.55 -7.35 7.14
N SER A 92 -6.02 -8.38 7.84
CA SER A 92 -6.12 -8.34 9.30
C SER A 92 -4.77 -8.15 9.98
N SER A 93 -3.73 -8.79 9.46
CA SER A 93 -2.36 -8.59 9.95
C SER A 93 -1.90 -7.14 9.74
N TRP A 94 -2.13 -6.58 8.56
CA TRP A 94 -1.72 -5.21 8.24
C TRP A 94 -2.48 -4.15 9.05
N LEU A 95 -3.79 -4.31 9.21
CA LEU A 95 -4.63 -3.38 9.95
C LEU A 95 -4.64 -3.63 11.46
N ARG A 96 -4.00 -4.71 11.94
CA ARG A 96 -3.99 -5.15 13.34
C ARG A 96 -5.40 -5.32 13.94
N GLN A 97 -6.36 -5.72 13.11
CA GLN A 97 -7.75 -5.98 13.51
C GLN A 97 -8.40 -7.01 12.58
N PRO A 98 -9.34 -7.84 13.06
CA PRO A 98 -10.07 -8.76 12.20
C PRO A 98 -10.87 -8.01 11.14
N VAL A 99 -10.90 -8.52 9.92
CA VAL A 99 -11.73 -8.00 8.83
C VAL A 99 -12.62 -9.09 8.26
N GLN A 100 -13.85 -8.73 7.93
CA GLN A 100 -14.74 -9.59 7.15
C GLN A 100 -14.57 -9.22 5.68
N VAL A 101 -14.43 -10.24 4.82
CA VAL A 101 -14.18 -10.06 3.39
C VAL A 101 -15.28 -10.76 2.60
N GLU A 102 -15.94 -10.01 1.74
CA GLU A 102 -16.96 -10.51 0.82
C GLU A 102 -16.31 -10.94 -0.50
N GLN A 103 -16.67 -12.13 -1.00
CA GLN A 103 -16.27 -12.52 -2.36
C GLN A 103 -17.19 -11.84 -3.37
N VAL A 104 -16.60 -11.11 -4.31
CA VAL A 104 -17.34 -10.44 -5.37
C VAL A 104 -16.93 -10.98 -6.74
N ARG A 105 -17.87 -11.06 -7.68
CA ARG A 105 -17.57 -11.35 -9.09
C ARG A 105 -17.77 -10.07 -9.88
N LEU A 106 -16.75 -9.67 -10.62
CA LEU A 106 -16.85 -8.54 -11.53
C LEU A 106 -17.51 -9.03 -12.82
N GLN A 107 -18.60 -8.38 -13.22
CA GLN A 107 -19.17 -8.54 -14.54
C GLN A 107 -18.54 -7.48 -15.44
N SER A 108 -18.03 -7.90 -16.61
CA SER A 108 -17.58 -6.94 -17.61
C SER A 108 -18.81 -6.21 -18.17
N VAL A 109 -18.85 -4.90 -17.98
CA VAL A 109 -19.94 -4.04 -18.51
C VAL A 109 -19.89 -3.96 -20.05
N LEU A 110 -18.78 -4.41 -20.66
CA LEU A 110 -18.49 -4.27 -22.10
C LEU A 110 -19.10 -5.38 -23.00
N LEU A 111 -19.89 -6.32 -22.46
CA LEU A 111 -20.50 -7.42 -23.25
C LEU A 111 -22.02 -7.31 -23.38
N SER A 112 -22.57 -6.12 -23.16
CA SER A 112 -24.03 -5.85 -23.22
C SER A 112 -24.44 -5.22 -24.56
N HIS A 113 -23.91 -5.71 -25.69
CA HIS A 113 -24.30 -5.31 -27.04
C HIS A 113 -24.43 -6.52 -27.96
#